data_AF-A0A0G2I8M4-F1
#
_entry.id   AF-A0A0G2I8M4-F1
#
_cell.length_a   1.000
_cell.length_b   1.000
_cell.length_c   1.000
_cell.angle_alpha   90.00
_cell.angle_beta   90.00
_cell.angle_gamma   90.00
#
_symmetry.space_group_name_H-M   'P 1'
#
loop_
_entity.id
_entity.type
_entity.pdbx_description
1 polymer ?
#
loop_
_entity_poly.entity_id
_entity_poly.type
_entity_poly.pdbx_seq_one_letter_code
_entity_poly.pdbx_strand_id
1 'polypeptide(L)'
;MAGDAPYSLATLPTSDSTVSIQTPTEYVIHIESQNPAETAKSENNLIYGCAFGKCTEIFRSKDEWKRHENENHFQLEAWRCSVRNAENHECARLFYNRSGYAEHLRDEHNFEETIRKTLDENTIGRNGQYQYWCGFCRVLLRLQTKGSDAWDERYDHIGDHIENQWNYYDWLLEEGHRTKGDIAADGILERTVHMYPDEDSANLVALVSEFARRVLDSQDSPADIRIICRHDATTPRRSR
;
A
#
# COMPACT_ATOMS: atom_id res chain seq x y z
N MET A 1 24.75 -52.38 -42.97
CA MET A 1 23.58 -53.18 -43.38
C MET A 1 22.62 -53.19 -42.21
N ALA A 2 21.34 -52.86 -42.47
CA ALA A 2 20.28 -52.46 -41.53
C ALA A 2 20.49 -51.07 -40.92
N GLY A 3 19.53 -50.13 -40.93
CA GLY A 3 18.16 -50.05 -41.43
C GLY A 3 17.62 -48.69 -40.97
N ASP A 4 16.72 -48.05 -41.73
CA ASP A 4 15.57 -47.25 -41.26
C ASP A 4 15.05 -46.24 -42.30
N ALA A 5 13.76 -45.95 -42.13
CA ALA A 5 12.73 -45.57 -43.09
C ALA A 5 12.74 -44.10 -43.60
N PRO A 6 11.94 -43.75 -44.63
CA PRO A 6 12.04 -42.49 -45.36
C PRO A 6 11.30 -41.34 -44.65
N TYR A 7 11.95 -40.18 -44.54
CA TYR A 7 11.32 -38.95 -44.09
C TYR A 7 10.64 -38.22 -45.27
N SER A 8 9.36 -37.93 -45.08
CA SER A 8 8.47 -37.24 -46.01
C SER A 8 8.82 -35.77 -46.15
N LEU A 9 8.88 -35.27 -47.39
CA LEU A 9 9.07 -33.85 -47.72
C LEU A 9 7.74 -33.09 -47.50
N ALA A 10 7.73 -32.17 -46.55
CA ALA A 10 6.64 -31.21 -46.39
C ALA A 10 6.95 -29.90 -47.14
N THR A 11 6.04 -29.56 -48.04
CA THR A 11 6.01 -28.38 -48.92
C THR A 11 5.93 -27.07 -48.13
N LEU A 12 6.73 -26.07 -48.53
CA LEU A 12 6.66 -24.68 -48.08
C LEU A 12 5.47 -23.96 -48.76
N PRO A 13 4.64 -23.18 -48.04
CA PRO A 13 3.80 -22.17 -48.66
C PRO A 13 4.54 -20.83 -48.73
N THR A 14 4.56 -20.31 -49.96
CA THR A 14 5.01 -19.00 -50.40
C THR A 14 4.20 -17.86 -49.80
N SER A 15 4.87 -16.73 -49.60
CA SER A 15 4.34 -15.41 -49.28
C SER A 15 3.13 -15.01 -50.13
N ASP A 16 2.10 -14.44 -49.52
CA ASP A 16 1.43 -13.30 -50.14
C ASP A 16 0.98 -12.28 -49.10
N SER A 17 1.36 -11.04 -49.35
CA SER A 17 1.14 -9.90 -48.47
C SER A 17 -0.17 -9.22 -48.85
N THR A 18 -1.14 -9.22 -47.94
CA THR A 18 -2.28 -8.30 -47.98
C THR A 18 -2.45 -7.66 -46.62
N VAL A 19 -1.89 -6.45 -46.50
CA VAL A 19 -2.14 -5.54 -45.38
C VAL A 19 -3.59 -5.09 -45.48
N SER A 20 -4.45 -5.60 -44.60
CA SER A 20 -5.84 -5.17 -44.46
C SER A 20 -5.95 -4.35 -43.18
N ILE A 21 -6.20 -3.05 -43.33
CA ILE A 21 -6.34 -2.10 -42.22
C ILE A 21 -7.70 -2.38 -41.55
N GLN A 22 -7.68 -2.98 -40.35
CA GLN A 22 -8.88 -3.28 -39.57
C GLN A 22 -9.23 -2.13 -38.62
N THR A 23 -10.51 -1.75 -38.64
CA THR A 23 -11.10 -0.62 -37.90
C THR A 23 -11.32 -0.93 -36.41
N PRO A 24 -11.39 0.09 -35.52
CA PRO A 24 -11.15 -0.07 -34.06
C PRO A 24 -12.29 -0.65 -33.21
N THR A 25 -13.25 -1.38 -33.78
CA THR A 25 -14.54 -1.67 -33.10
C THR A 25 -14.66 -3.09 -32.52
N GLU A 26 -13.57 -3.83 -32.37
CA GLU A 26 -13.61 -5.25 -31.97
C GLU A 26 -12.93 -5.55 -30.61
N TYR A 27 -13.10 -4.63 -29.65
CA TYR A 27 -12.85 -4.91 -28.23
C TYR A 27 -14.04 -4.45 -27.38
N VAL A 28 -15.21 -5.03 -27.66
CA VAL A 28 -16.39 -4.94 -26.80
C VAL A 28 -16.66 -6.34 -26.29
N ILE A 29 -16.14 -6.64 -25.10
CA ILE A 29 -16.34 -7.92 -24.42
C ILE A 29 -17.84 -8.06 -24.15
N HIS A 30 -18.40 -9.19 -24.60
CA HIS A 30 -19.77 -9.63 -24.33
C HIS A 30 -20.04 -9.65 -22.82
N ILE A 31 -21.00 -8.84 -22.36
CA ILE A 31 -21.55 -8.91 -21.01
C ILE A 31 -22.89 -9.65 -21.12
N GLU A 32 -22.92 -10.93 -20.76
CA GLU A 32 -24.18 -11.65 -20.52
C GLU A 32 -24.49 -11.70 -19.01
N SER A 33 -25.64 -11.10 -18.72
CA SER A 33 -26.41 -11.02 -17.48
C SER A 33 -26.40 -12.25 -16.56
N GLN A 34 -25.97 -12.06 -15.29
CA GLN A 34 -26.44 -12.84 -14.15
C GLN A 34 -26.80 -11.93 -12.95
N ASN A 35 -27.85 -12.33 -12.22
CA ASN A 35 -28.72 -11.59 -11.32
C ASN A 35 -28.01 -10.96 -10.08
N PRO A 36 -28.19 -9.65 -9.77
CA PRO A 36 -27.33 -8.88 -8.83
C PRO A 36 -27.59 -9.05 -7.32
N ALA A 37 -28.42 -10.00 -6.87
CA ALA A 37 -28.83 -10.07 -5.46
C ALA A 37 -28.12 -11.14 -4.60
N GLU A 38 -27.37 -12.08 -5.18
CA GLU A 38 -26.76 -13.19 -4.42
C GLU A 38 -25.22 -13.24 -4.47
N THR A 39 -24.55 -12.34 -5.22
CA THR A 39 -23.08 -12.26 -5.34
C THR A 39 -22.44 -11.05 -4.64
N ALA A 40 -23.15 -10.40 -3.72
CA ALA A 40 -22.68 -9.24 -2.95
C ALA A 40 -21.72 -9.62 -1.78
N LYS A 41 -20.80 -10.56 -2.01
CA LYS A 41 -19.58 -10.80 -1.25
C LYS A 41 -18.45 -11.13 -2.23
N SER A 42 -18.17 -10.25 -3.18
CA SER A 42 -17.07 -10.49 -4.11
C SER A 42 -15.74 -10.19 -3.44
N GLU A 43 -14.92 -11.21 -3.23
CA GLU A 43 -13.50 -11.15 -2.84
C GLU A 43 -12.63 -10.30 -3.81
N ASN A 44 -13.20 -9.77 -4.90
CA ASN A 44 -12.51 -9.13 -6.02
C ASN A 44 -12.06 -7.66 -5.80
N ASN A 45 -12.28 -7.06 -4.64
CA ASN A 45 -11.84 -5.67 -4.38
C ASN A 45 -11.05 -5.47 -3.08
N LEU A 46 -10.63 -6.55 -2.42
CA LEU A 46 -9.76 -6.43 -1.24
C LEU A 46 -8.36 -5.98 -1.67
N ILE A 47 -7.81 -4.98 -0.97
CA ILE A 47 -6.46 -4.46 -1.21
C ILE A 47 -5.61 -4.82 0.01
N TYR A 48 -4.67 -5.73 -0.20
CA TYR A 48 -3.68 -6.08 0.80
C TYR A 48 -2.45 -5.19 0.59
N GLY A 49 -2.24 -4.20 1.44
CA GLY A 49 -1.07 -3.34 1.34
C GLY A 49 -0.01 -3.66 2.38
N CYS A 50 1.26 -3.43 2.04
CA CYS A 50 2.37 -3.67 2.94
C CYS A 50 2.26 -2.80 4.20
N ALA A 51 2.34 -3.41 5.37
CA ALA A 51 2.23 -2.77 6.68
C ALA A 51 3.51 -2.05 7.12
N PHE A 52 4.65 -2.26 6.45
CA PHE A 52 5.93 -1.65 6.83
C PHE A 52 6.03 -0.19 6.40
N GLY A 53 6.23 0.72 7.35
CA GLY A 53 6.61 2.13 7.19
C GLY A 53 6.40 2.75 5.79
N LYS A 54 7.51 2.89 5.05
CA LYS A 54 7.55 3.57 3.75
C LYS A 54 7.19 2.71 2.54
N CYS A 55 6.93 1.41 2.73
CA CYS A 55 6.56 0.53 1.63
C CYS A 55 5.08 0.70 1.29
N THR A 56 4.77 1.11 0.06
CA THR A 56 3.39 1.37 -0.42
C THR A 56 2.91 0.33 -1.43
N GLU A 57 3.59 -0.82 -1.49
CA GLU A 57 3.19 -1.92 -2.39
C GLU A 57 1.85 -2.50 -1.97
N ILE A 58 1.00 -2.79 -2.95
CA ILE A 58 -0.35 -3.33 -2.78
C ILE A 58 -0.53 -4.60 -3.60
N PHE A 59 -1.34 -5.51 -3.07
CA PHE A 59 -1.53 -6.86 -3.59
C PHE A 59 -3.02 -7.20 -3.62
N ARG A 60 -3.39 -8.06 -4.57
CA ARG A 60 -4.77 -8.54 -4.71
C ARG A 60 -5.02 -9.86 -3.98
N SER A 61 -3.97 -10.46 -3.43
CA SER A 61 -4.05 -11.71 -2.69
C SER A 61 -3.29 -11.63 -1.36
N LYS A 62 -3.84 -12.32 -0.34
CA LYS A 62 -3.21 -12.44 0.98
C LYS A 62 -1.84 -13.11 0.88
N ASP A 63 -1.70 -14.12 0.02
CA ASP A 63 -0.45 -14.87 -0.14
C ASP A 63 0.68 -14.05 -0.78
N GLU A 64 0.38 -13.24 -1.80
CA GLU A 64 1.40 -12.36 -2.39
C GLU A 64 1.86 -11.30 -1.40
N TRP A 65 0.93 -10.74 -0.62
CA TRP A 65 1.25 -9.80 0.44
C TRP A 65 2.14 -10.43 1.53
N LYS A 66 1.75 -11.61 2.04
CA LYS A 66 2.55 -12.38 3.02
C LYS A 66 3.96 -12.65 2.50
N ARG A 67 4.07 -13.14 1.26
CA ARG A 67 5.36 -13.42 0.62
C ARG A 67 6.20 -12.14 0.50
N HIS A 68 5.60 -11.04 0.06
CA HIS A 68 6.30 -9.76 -0.06
C HIS A 68 6.88 -9.32 1.29
N GLU A 69 6.08 -9.33 2.36
CA GLU A 69 6.55 -8.92 3.68
C GLU A 69 7.67 -9.82 4.20
N ASN A 70 7.54 -11.14 4.03
CA ASN A 70 8.55 -12.10 4.48
C ASN A 70 9.88 -11.99 3.73
N GLU A 71 9.86 -11.72 2.43
CA GLU A 71 11.06 -11.71 1.59
C GLU A 71 11.81 -10.36 1.62
N ASN A 72 11.08 -9.26 1.77
CA ASN A 72 11.63 -7.92 1.52
C ASN A 72 11.81 -7.09 2.79
N HIS A 73 11.13 -7.45 3.87
CA HIS A 73 11.12 -6.63 5.09
C HIS A 73 11.62 -7.40 6.31
N PHE A 74 12.26 -6.66 7.21
CA PHE A 74 12.72 -7.18 8.50
C PHE A 74 12.43 -6.14 9.57
N GLN A 75 11.54 -6.48 10.52
CA GLN A 75 11.22 -5.57 11.62
C GLN A 75 12.39 -5.49 12.60
N LEU A 76 12.99 -4.32 12.74
CA LEU A 76 13.93 -4.06 13.83
C LEU A 76 13.17 -3.96 15.15
N GLU A 77 13.82 -4.38 16.23
CA GLU A 77 13.32 -4.06 17.56
C GLU A 77 13.25 -2.53 17.71
N ALA A 78 12.12 -2.04 18.19
CA ALA A 78 11.89 -0.61 18.36
C ALA A 78 10.99 -0.33 19.56
N TRP A 79 10.90 0.93 19.97
CA TRP A 79 10.04 1.40 21.05
C TRP A 79 9.24 2.60 20.59
N ARG A 80 7.91 2.51 20.64
CA ARG A 80 7.00 3.60 20.28
C ARG A 80 6.48 4.28 21.54
N CYS A 81 6.72 5.57 21.68
CA CYS A 81 6.24 6.32 22.84
C CYS A 81 4.70 6.43 22.82
N SER A 82 4.05 5.89 23.85
CA SER A 82 2.59 5.96 24.04
C SER A 82 2.16 7.03 25.04
N VAL A 83 3.11 7.83 25.57
CA VAL A 83 2.82 8.91 26.51
C VAL A 83 1.95 9.95 25.81
N ARG A 84 0.91 10.41 26.51
CA ARG A 84 0.00 11.46 26.04
C ARG A 84 0.24 12.73 26.85
N ASN A 85 0.15 13.87 26.17
CA ASN A 85 0.22 15.18 26.82
C ASN A 85 -1.12 15.55 27.50
N ALA A 86 -1.18 16.75 28.10
CA ALA A 86 -2.38 17.25 28.78
C ALA A 86 -3.60 17.41 27.85
N GLU A 87 -3.38 17.58 26.55
CA GLU A 87 -4.40 17.68 25.51
C GLU A 87 -4.77 16.30 24.93
N ASN A 88 -4.29 15.21 25.55
CA ASN A 88 -4.51 13.83 25.10
C ASN A 88 -3.87 13.48 23.74
N HIS A 89 -2.95 14.32 23.25
CA HIS A 89 -2.13 14.04 22.07
C HIS A 89 -1.01 13.06 22.42
N GLU A 90 -0.94 11.96 21.67
CA GLU A 90 0.10 10.93 21.84
C GLU A 90 1.44 11.41 21.29
N CYS A 91 2.55 11.11 21.97
CA CYS A 91 3.91 11.44 21.51
C CYS A 91 4.27 10.70 20.22
N ALA A 92 4.02 9.39 20.15
CA ALA A 92 4.22 8.53 18.98
C ALA A 92 5.65 8.49 18.40
N ARG A 93 6.65 9.02 19.10
CA ARG A 93 8.04 8.97 18.64
C ARG A 93 8.58 7.55 18.72
N LEU A 94 9.31 7.13 17.68
CA LEU A 94 9.90 5.81 17.57
C LEU A 94 11.40 5.83 17.88
N PHE A 95 11.88 4.81 18.58
CA PHE A 95 13.28 4.64 18.94
C PHE A 95 13.75 3.23 18.61
N TYR A 96 14.98 3.09 18.12
CA TYR A 96 15.60 1.78 17.82
C TYR A 96 16.63 1.34 18.86
N ASN A 97 16.76 2.11 19.95
CA ASN A 97 17.63 1.79 21.08
C ASN A 97 16.90 2.02 22.39
N ARG A 98 16.89 0.99 23.25
CA ARG A 98 16.26 1.01 24.58
C ARG A 98 16.73 2.18 25.43
N SER A 99 18.03 2.49 25.41
CA SER A 99 18.60 3.57 26.22
C SER A 99 18.11 4.95 25.78
N GLY A 100 18.02 5.18 24.46
CA GLY A 100 17.54 6.44 23.90
C GLY A 100 16.05 6.65 24.19
N TYR A 101 15.25 5.58 24.13
CA TYR A 101 13.85 5.66 24.55
C TYR A 101 13.70 5.97 26.04
N ALA A 102 14.51 5.33 26.89
CA ALA A 102 14.50 5.59 28.33
C ALA A 102 14.91 7.03 28.67
N GLU A 103 15.88 7.60 27.94
CA GLU A 103 16.30 9.00 28.05
C GLU A 103 15.16 9.94 27.66
N HIS A 104 14.54 9.72 26.51
CA HIS A 104 13.36 10.47 26.08
C HIS A 104 12.23 10.49 27.12
N LEU A 105 11.91 9.33 27.72
CA LEU A 105 10.89 9.24 28.77
C LEU A 105 11.23 10.09 30.00
N ARG A 106 12.51 10.14 30.39
CA ARG A 106 12.94 10.97 31.53
C ARG A 106 12.90 12.45 31.18
N ASP A 107 13.48 12.82 30.05
CA ASP A 107 13.80 14.21 29.76
C ASP A 107 12.58 14.99 29.24
N GLU A 108 11.72 14.35 28.44
CA GLU A 108 10.57 15.01 27.81
C GLU A 108 9.23 14.69 28.49
N HIS A 109 9.17 13.59 29.24
CA HIS A 109 7.94 13.13 29.89
C HIS A 109 8.05 13.02 31.41
N ASN A 110 9.22 13.33 32.00
CA ASN A 110 9.46 13.33 33.45
C ASN A 110 9.04 12.03 34.15
N PHE A 111 9.23 10.90 33.44
CA PHE A 111 8.69 9.59 33.79
C PHE A 111 9.76 8.75 34.50
N GLU A 112 9.86 8.83 35.84
CA GLU A 112 10.95 8.16 36.60
C GLU A 112 10.59 6.80 37.22
N GLU A 113 9.33 6.56 37.63
CA GLU A 113 9.06 5.45 38.57
C GLU A 113 8.68 4.11 37.93
N THR A 114 8.36 4.08 36.63
CA THR A 114 7.90 2.85 35.92
C THR A 114 8.57 2.56 34.58
N ILE A 115 9.74 3.16 34.32
CA ILE A 115 10.48 3.03 33.05
C ILE A 115 10.58 1.57 32.61
N ARG A 116 10.97 0.63 33.49
CA ARG A 116 11.14 -0.79 33.10
C ARG A 116 9.88 -1.42 32.50
N LYS A 117 8.73 -1.21 33.14
CA LYS A 117 7.45 -1.76 32.68
C LYS A 117 7.02 -1.10 31.37
N THR A 118 7.16 0.21 31.27
CA THR A 118 6.84 0.98 30.05
C THR A 118 7.73 0.60 28.87
N LEU A 119 9.01 0.27 29.11
CA LEU A 119 9.91 -0.23 28.07
C LEU A 119 9.35 -1.52 27.46
N ASP A 120 8.97 -2.49 28.29
CA ASP A 120 8.49 -3.80 27.82
C ASP A 120 7.06 -3.74 27.24
N GLU A 121 6.24 -2.78 27.67
CA GLU A 121 4.89 -2.53 27.13
C GLU A 121 4.92 -1.78 25.79
N ASN A 122 5.93 -0.94 25.56
CA ASN A 122 6.02 -0.11 24.36
C ASN A 122 6.97 -0.67 23.28
N THR A 123 7.44 -1.92 23.45
CA THR A 123 8.33 -2.56 22.50
C THR A 123 7.58 -3.07 21.27
N ILE A 124 8.10 -2.78 20.08
CA ILE A 124 7.81 -3.50 18.84
C ILE A 124 8.87 -4.58 18.72
N GLY A 125 8.44 -5.84 18.75
CA GLY A 125 9.34 -6.97 18.81
C GLY A 125 10.12 -7.19 17.52
N ARG A 126 11.38 -7.61 17.69
CA ARG A 126 12.27 -7.92 16.57
C ARG A 126 11.63 -8.98 15.68
N ASN A 127 11.66 -8.74 14.38
CA ASN A 127 11.10 -9.60 13.35
C ASN A 127 9.62 -9.98 13.61
N GLY A 128 8.84 -9.06 14.18
CA GLY A 128 7.43 -9.25 14.47
C GLY A 128 7.14 -10.31 15.53
N GLN A 129 8.11 -10.63 16.39
CA GLN A 129 7.96 -11.64 17.44
C GLN A 129 7.42 -11.02 18.74
N TYR A 130 6.67 -11.79 19.53
CA TYR A 130 6.10 -11.42 20.85
C TYR A 130 5.11 -10.26 20.87
N GLN A 131 5.36 -9.17 20.15
CA GLN A 131 4.55 -7.98 20.13
C GLN A 131 4.77 -7.20 18.83
N TYR A 132 3.71 -6.66 18.23
CA TYR A 132 3.80 -5.84 17.02
C TYR A 132 2.82 -4.68 17.05
N TRP A 133 3.08 -3.66 16.23
CA TRP A 133 2.17 -2.53 16.04
C TRP A 133 1.13 -2.85 14.96
N CYS A 134 -0.15 -2.77 15.31
CA CYS A 134 -1.23 -2.81 14.33
C CYS A 134 -1.68 -1.38 14.03
N GLY A 135 -1.44 -0.90 12.80
CA GLY A 135 -1.78 0.45 12.38
C GLY A 135 -3.29 0.70 12.26
N PHE A 136 -4.08 -0.36 12.05
CA PHE A 136 -5.54 -0.30 12.07
C PHE A 136 -6.08 -0.14 13.50
N CYS A 137 -5.67 -1.03 14.42
CA CYS A 137 -6.10 -0.95 15.82
C CYS A 137 -5.46 0.20 16.59
N ARG A 138 -4.33 0.73 16.08
CA ARG A 138 -3.50 1.77 16.72
C ARG A 138 -3.04 1.37 18.13
N VAL A 139 -2.69 0.10 18.28
CA VAL A 139 -2.20 -0.48 19.54
C VAL A 139 -1.05 -1.46 19.27
N LEU A 140 -0.24 -1.68 20.30
CA LEU A 140 0.73 -2.77 20.33
C LEU A 140 0.02 -4.05 20.77
N LEU A 141 -0.03 -5.04 19.89
CA LEU A 141 -0.66 -6.33 20.14
C LEU A 141 0.38 -7.36 20.55
N ARG A 142 0.12 -8.04 21.67
CA ARG A 142 0.92 -9.17 22.13
C ARG A 142 0.50 -10.45 21.43
N LEU A 143 1.48 -11.12 20.84
CA LEU A 143 1.32 -12.42 20.20
C LEU A 143 1.35 -13.53 21.25
N GLN A 144 0.59 -14.58 21.01
CA GLN A 144 0.47 -15.72 21.93
C GLN A 144 1.49 -16.81 21.61
N THR A 145 1.84 -16.97 20.34
CA THR A 145 2.83 -17.94 19.86
C THR A 145 4.18 -17.28 19.52
N LYS A 146 5.11 -18.07 18.98
CA LYS A 146 6.48 -17.69 18.62
C LYS A 146 6.88 -18.34 17.30
N GLY A 147 7.92 -17.82 16.65
CA GLY A 147 8.42 -18.36 15.39
C GLY A 147 7.47 -18.08 14.23
N SER A 148 7.25 -19.07 13.37
CA SER A 148 6.33 -19.00 12.23
C SER A 148 4.90 -18.71 12.68
N ASP A 149 4.45 -19.36 13.75
CA ASP A 149 3.07 -19.27 14.22
C ASP A 149 2.73 -17.83 14.67
N ALA A 150 3.72 -17.12 15.23
CA ALA A 150 3.60 -15.71 15.58
C ALA A 150 3.43 -14.81 14.35
N TRP A 151 4.06 -15.16 13.23
CA TRP A 151 3.86 -14.45 11.98
C TRP A 151 2.47 -14.71 11.41
N ASP A 152 2.01 -15.95 11.45
CA ASP A 152 0.66 -16.31 11.02
C ASP A 152 -0.40 -15.58 11.85
N GLU A 153 -0.26 -15.53 13.19
CA GLU A 153 -1.12 -14.73 14.07
C GLU A 153 -1.18 -13.25 13.65
N ARG A 154 -0.02 -12.65 13.32
CA ARG A 154 0.04 -11.27 12.86
C ARG A 154 -0.70 -11.11 11.52
N TYR A 155 -0.40 -11.96 10.55
CA TYR A 155 -0.98 -11.85 9.22
C TYR A 155 -2.48 -12.12 9.22
N ASP A 156 -2.95 -13.02 10.07
CA ASP A 156 -4.37 -13.30 10.19
C ASP A 156 -5.08 -12.13 10.87
N HIS A 157 -4.53 -11.56 11.95
CA HIS A 157 -5.11 -10.36 12.56
C HIS A 157 -5.21 -9.18 11.59
N ILE A 158 -4.15 -8.88 10.83
CA ILE A 158 -4.18 -7.78 9.85
C ILE A 158 -5.10 -8.12 8.68
N GLY A 159 -5.07 -9.39 8.22
CA GLY A 159 -5.95 -9.92 7.19
C GLY A 159 -7.42 -9.75 7.55
N ASP A 160 -7.80 -10.00 8.81
CA ASP A 160 -9.17 -9.84 9.29
C ASP A 160 -9.68 -8.40 9.08
N HIS A 161 -8.85 -7.37 9.33
CA HIS A 161 -9.25 -5.97 9.06
C HIS A 161 -9.54 -5.74 7.58
N ILE A 162 -8.66 -6.24 6.71
CA ILE A 162 -8.78 -6.09 5.26
C ILE A 162 -10.01 -6.84 4.75
N GLU A 163 -10.24 -8.06 5.22
CA GLU A 163 -11.42 -8.88 4.89
C GLU A 163 -12.73 -8.22 5.37
N ASN A 164 -12.66 -7.45 6.46
CA ASN A 164 -13.74 -6.57 6.92
C ASN A 164 -13.78 -5.20 6.20
N GLN A 165 -13.13 -5.08 5.05
CA GLN A 165 -13.14 -3.91 4.17
C GLN A 165 -12.56 -2.64 4.78
N TRP A 166 -11.63 -2.76 5.74
CA TRP A 166 -10.89 -1.60 6.21
C TRP A 166 -10.00 -1.08 5.09
N ASN A 167 -9.91 0.24 4.97
CA ASN A 167 -9.13 0.86 3.93
C ASN A 167 -7.63 0.82 4.28
N TYR A 168 -6.81 0.19 3.43
CA TYR A 168 -5.36 0.13 3.61
C TYR A 168 -4.73 1.51 3.87
N TYR A 169 -5.22 2.56 3.22
CA TYR A 169 -4.66 3.90 3.37
C TYR A 169 -4.85 4.49 4.77
N ASP A 170 -5.74 3.93 5.59
CA ASP A 170 -5.96 4.35 6.98
C ASP A 170 -4.93 3.76 7.96
N TRP A 171 -4.07 2.84 7.50
CA TRP A 171 -3.04 2.25 8.33
C TRP A 171 -2.11 3.32 8.89
N LEU A 172 -2.12 3.49 10.22
CA LEU A 172 -1.24 4.42 10.93
C LEU A 172 0.16 3.83 11.05
N LEU A 173 1.17 4.60 10.66
CA LEU A 173 2.57 4.19 10.78
C LEU A 173 2.99 4.01 12.24
N GLU A 174 4.01 3.18 12.45
CA GLU A 174 4.62 2.97 13.75
C GLU A 174 5.29 4.22 14.32
N GLU A 175 5.72 5.14 13.44
CA GLU A 175 6.34 6.41 13.81
C GLU A 175 5.41 7.58 13.52
N GLY A 176 5.20 8.41 14.55
CA GLY A 176 4.41 9.63 14.44
C GLY A 176 2.92 9.37 14.22
N HIS A 177 2.30 10.25 13.43
CA HIS A 177 0.84 10.35 13.29
C HIS A 177 0.38 10.25 11.85
N ARG A 178 1.27 9.81 10.95
CA ARG A 178 1.01 9.73 9.51
C ARG A 178 0.42 8.38 9.13
N THR A 179 -0.47 8.36 8.16
CA THR A 179 -1.03 7.13 7.59
C THR A 179 -0.32 6.72 6.31
N LYS A 180 -0.59 5.50 5.83
CA LYS A 180 -0.19 5.06 4.48
C LYS A 180 -0.72 5.99 3.39
N GLY A 181 -1.94 6.51 3.56
CA GLY A 181 -2.51 7.52 2.67
C GLY A 181 -1.67 8.79 2.59
N ASP A 182 -1.19 9.30 3.72
CA ASP A 182 -0.31 10.47 3.75
C ASP A 182 1.00 10.22 3.00
N ILE A 183 1.59 9.02 3.14
CA ILE A 183 2.84 8.67 2.44
C ILE A 183 2.62 8.53 0.93
N ALA A 184 1.51 7.91 0.53
CA ALA A 184 1.15 7.78 -0.88
C ALA A 184 0.94 9.16 -1.52
N ALA A 185 0.28 10.08 -0.82
CA ALA A 185 0.08 11.45 -1.27
C ALA A 185 1.42 12.21 -1.46
N ASP A 186 2.35 12.11 -0.50
CA ASP A 186 3.69 12.69 -0.63
C ASP A 186 4.42 12.15 -1.85
N GLY A 187 4.39 10.83 -2.08
CA GLY A 187 5.06 10.21 -3.23
C GLY A 187 4.50 10.69 -4.58
N ILE A 188 3.18 10.91 -4.66
CA ILE A 188 2.53 11.50 -5.84
C ILE A 188 2.99 12.95 -6.01
N LEU A 189 3.04 13.72 -4.92
CA LEU A 189 3.47 15.11 -4.92
C LEU A 189 4.93 15.25 -5.37
N GLU A 190 5.84 14.49 -4.79
CA GLU A 190 7.26 14.47 -5.16
C GLU A 190 7.46 14.14 -6.64
N ARG A 191 6.75 13.12 -7.15
CA ARG A 191 6.80 12.76 -8.57
C ARG A 191 6.26 13.86 -9.47
N THR A 192 5.18 14.52 -9.05
CA THR A 192 4.58 15.63 -9.80
C THR A 192 5.53 16.83 -9.87
N VAL A 193 6.16 17.19 -8.75
CA VAL A 193 7.14 18.29 -8.68
C VAL A 193 8.38 17.98 -9.53
N HIS A 194 8.85 16.73 -9.53
CA HIS A 194 9.97 16.32 -10.38
C HIS A 194 9.62 16.40 -11.88
N MET A 195 8.41 16.02 -12.25
CA MET A 195 7.95 16.00 -13.64
C MET A 195 7.66 17.41 -14.19
N TYR A 196 7.33 18.38 -13.31
CA TYR A 196 7.03 19.76 -13.67
C TYR A 196 7.87 20.76 -12.85
N PRO A 197 9.16 20.94 -13.19
CA PRO A 197 10.11 21.72 -12.39
C PRO A 197 9.96 23.25 -12.51
N ASP A 198 9.09 23.77 -13.39
CA ASP A 198 8.95 25.22 -13.62
C ASP A 198 8.08 25.91 -12.54
N GLU A 199 8.30 27.22 -12.30
CA GLU A 199 7.75 28.00 -11.18
C GLU A 199 6.21 28.23 -11.20
N ASP A 200 5.50 27.80 -12.26
CA ASP A 200 4.02 27.80 -12.30
C ASP A 200 3.38 26.55 -11.66
N SER A 201 4.20 25.64 -11.13
CA SER A 201 3.78 24.40 -10.48
C SER A 201 3.04 24.58 -9.14
N ALA A 202 3.03 25.78 -8.55
CA ALA A 202 2.29 26.06 -7.31
C ALA A 202 0.80 25.76 -7.41
N ASN A 203 0.17 26.04 -8.56
CA ASN A 203 -1.25 25.72 -8.80
C ASN A 203 -1.48 24.22 -8.97
N LEU A 204 -0.55 23.48 -9.59
CA LEU A 204 -0.64 22.03 -9.74
C LEU A 204 -0.38 21.30 -8.40
N VAL A 205 0.61 21.75 -7.63
CA VAL A 205 0.88 21.26 -6.27
C VAL A 205 -0.33 21.52 -5.38
N ALA A 206 -0.95 22.70 -5.45
CA ALA A 206 -2.18 23.01 -4.73
C ALA A 206 -3.35 22.11 -5.19
N LEU A 207 -3.55 21.91 -6.49
CA LEU A 207 -4.59 21.03 -7.03
C LEU A 207 -4.40 19.57 -6.62
N VAL A 208 -3.18 19.05 -6.70
CA VAL A 208 -2.84 17.67 -6.31
C VAL A 208 -2.96 17.49 -4.80
N SER A 209 -2.56 18.49 -4.00
CA SER A 209 -2.74 18.47 -2.55
C SER A 209 -4.22 18.53 -2.14
N GLU A 210 -5.02 19.33 -2.84
CA GLU A 210 -6.46 19.42 -2.61
C GLU A 210 -7.19 18.16 -3.11
N PHE A 211 -6.74 17.59 -4.22
CA PHE A 211 -7.22 16.31 -4.73
C PHE A 211 -6.88 15.16 -3.78
N ALA A 212 -5.64 15.05 -3.32
CA ALA A 212 -5.23 14.05 -2.33
C ALA A 212 -6.05 14.18 -1.03
N ARG A 213 -6.29 15.41 -0.54
CA ARG A 213 -7.20 15.64 0.58
C ARG A 213 -8.62 15.18 0.29
N ARG A 214 -9.17 15.46 -0.90
CA ARG A 214 -10.51 15.01 -1.29
C ARG A 214 -10.60 13.49 -1.42
N VAL A 215 -9.55 12.82 -1.88
CA VAL A 215 -9.47 11.35 -1.98
C VAL A 215 -9.40 10.70 -0.60
N LEU A 216 -8.75 11.36 0.38
CA LEU A 216 -8.69 10.88 1.76
C LEU A 216 -9.97 11.19 2.56
N ASP A 217 -10.66 12.30 2.27
CA ASP A 217 -11.91 12.69 2.94
C ASP A 217 -13.18 12.09 2.29
N SER A 218 -13.11 11.61 1.05
CA SER A 218 -14.25 10.95 0.40
C SER A 218 -14.38 9.50 0.87
N GLN A 219 -15.57 9.12 1.34
CA GLN A 219 -16.00 7.72 1.50
C GLN A 219 -16.08 6.96 0.16
N ASP A 220 -15.63 7.55 -0.94
CA ASP A 220 -15.65 6.94 -2.27
C ASP A 220 -14.42 6.06 -2.48
N SER A 221 -14.70 4.82 -2.89
CA SER A 221 -13.69 3.82 -3.25
C SER A 221 -12.71 4.37 -4.31
N PRO A 222 -11.39 4.12 -4.20
CA PRO A 222 -10.40 4.57 -5.18
C PRO A 222 -10.63 4.06 -6.62
N ALA A 223 -11.54 3.08 -6.80
CA ALA A 223 -11.92 2.53 -8.09
C ALA A 223 -12.73 3.51 -8.98
N ASP A 224 -13.35 4.56 -8.41
CA ASP A 224 -14.20 5.50 -9.17
C ASP A 224 -13.52 6.85 -9.52
N ILE A 225 -12.24 6.99 -9.18
CA ILE A 225 -11.46 8.19 -9.48
C ILE A 225 -11.02 8.16 -10.95
N ARG A 226 -11.83 8.74 -11.84
CA ARG A 226 -11.42 9.02 -13.22
C ARG A 226 -10.42 10.17 -13.24
N ILE A 227 -9.16 9.86 -13.53
CA ILE A 227 -8.16 10.86 -13.93
C ILE A 227 -8.63 11.46 -15.27
N ILE A 228 -9.26 12.64 -15.24
CA ILE A 228 -9.58 13.38 -16.45
C ILE A 228 -8.30 14.06 -16.93
N CYS A 229 -7.50 13.34 -17.72
CA CYS A 229 -6.48 13.96 -18.55
C CYS A 229 -7.18 14.71 -19.69
N ARG A 230 -7.56 15.98 -19.48
CA ARG A 230 -7.88 16.88 -20.60
C ARG A 230 -6.57 17.16 -21.35
N HIS A 231 -6.34 16.43 -22.44
CA HIS A 231 -5.46 16.90 -23.49
C HIS A 231 -6.22 18.00 -24.25
N ASP A 232 -5.88 19.26 -23.99
CA ASP A 232 -6.32 20.35 -24.86
C ASP A 232 -5.67 20.17 -26.22
N ALA A 233 -6.46 19.68 -27.17
CA ALA A 233 -6.12 19.71 -28.58
C ALA A 233 -5.95 21.17 -29.01
N THR A 234 -4.71 21.50 -29.37
CA THR A 234 -4.34 22.72 -30.11
C THR A 234 -5.31 22.96 -31.27
N THR A 235 -6.04 24.07 -31.21
CA THR A 235 -6.78 24.62 -32.34
C THR A 235 -5.80 25.17 -33.39
N PRO A 236 -5.96 24.88 -34.69
CA PRO A 236 -5.13 25.52 -35.70
C PRO A 236 -5.61 26.95 -35.93
N ARG A 237 -4.69 27.89 -35.74
CA ARG A 237 -4.84 29.31 -36.04
C ARG A 237 -4.98 29.48 -37.56
N ARG A 238 -6.14 29.93 -38.04
CA ARG A 238 -6.30 30.46 -39.40
C ARG A 238 -5.42 31.72 -39.56
N SER A 239 -4.57 31.73 -40.57
CA SER A 239 -3.98 32.98 -41.09
C SER A 239 -3.95 32.96 -42.62
N ARG A 240 -4.71 33.91 -43.17
CA ARG A 240 -4.74 34.44 -44.55
C ARG A 240 -5.06 33.48 -45.70
#